data_AF-A0A149T5D1-F1
#
_entry.id   AF-A0A149T5D1-F1
#
_cell.length_a   1.000
_cell.length_b   1.000
_cell.length_c   1.000
_cell.angle_alpha   90.00
_cell.angle_beta   90.00
_cell.angle_gamma   90.00
#
_symmetry.space_group_name_H-M   'P 1'
#
loop_
_entity.id
_entity.type
_entity.pdbx_description
1 polymer ?
#
loop_
_entity_poly.entity_id
_entity_poly.type
_entity_poly.pdbx_seq_one_letter_code
_entity_poly.pdbx_strand_id
1 'polypeptide(L)'
;MMALALRLNLPSILTGLLGACALIALLIRVLPAPVLRRLGLILLLPGPGLALALASLHSAPGWLEGLLIAPAAVFPTGATLLTLPPGTTRAAIGLGADLPTRLRLIWFPLLLPSVFLSFLLATAFCIACALLDHP
;
A
#
# COMPACT_ATOMS: atom_id res chain seq x y z
N MET A 1 4.01 0.12 29.92
CA MET A 1 2.59 0.21 29.50
C MET A 1 2.46 0.48 28.01
N MET A 2 3.16 1.49 27.48
CA MET A 2 3.27 1.80 26.04
C MET A 2 3.66 0.59 25.15
N ALA A 3 4.66 -0.20 25.57
CA ALA A 3 5.12 -1.37 24.81
C ALA A 3 4.12 -2.54 24.75
N LEU A 4 3.13 -2.60 25.66
CA LEU A 4 2.13 -3.67 25.70
C LEU A 4 0.96 -3.35 24.76
N ALA A 5 0.47 -2.11 24.77
CA ALA A 5 -0.54 -1.60 23.83
C ALA A 5 -0.04 -1.70 22.38
N LEU A 6 1.22 -1.32 22.15
CA LEU A 6 1.87 -1.48 20.85
C LEU A 6 1.93 -2.95 20.39
N ARG A 7 2.08 -3.91 21.30
CA ARG A 7 2.11 -5.35 20.94
C ARG A 7 0.73 -5.94 20.64
N LEU A 8 -0.34 -5.36 21.21
CA LEU A 8 -1.70 -5.86 21.06
C LEU A 8 -2.41 -5.27 19.84
N ASN A 9 -2.22 -3.98 19.56
CA ASN A 9 -2.94 -3.30 18.47
C ASN A 9 -2.23 -3.43 17.11
N LEU A 10 -0.89 -3.50 17.12
CA LEU A 10 -0.08 -3.63 15.91
C LEU A 10 -0.36 -4.89 15.05
N PRO A 11 -0.60 -6.10 15.60
CA PRO A 11 -1.02 -7.24 14.78
C PRO A 11 -2.41 -7.02 14.14
N SER A 12 -3.32 -6.32 14.83
CA SER A 12 -4.64 -5.97 14.29
C SER A 12 -4.51 -4.99 13.10
N ILE A 13 -3.70 -3.94 13.26
CA ILE A 13 -3.41 -2.99 12.17
C ILE A 13 -2.74 -3.69 10.98
N LEU A 14 -1.76 -4.57 11.23
CA LEU A 14 -1.08 -5.31 10.17
C LEU A 14 -2.01 -6.26 9.41
N THR A 15 -2.92 -6.95 10.10
CA THR A 15 -3.90 -7.83 9.43
C THR A 15 -4.87 -7.03 8.55
N GLY A 16 -5.35 -5.88 9.03
CA GLY A 16 -6.16 -4.95 8.24
C GLY A 16 -5.42 -4.43 7.00
N LEU A 17 -4.17 -4.02 7.17
CA LEU A 17 -3.31 -3.53 6.10
C LEU A 17 -3.04 -4.61 5.04
N LEU A 18 -2.63 -5.80 5.46
CA LEU A 18 -2.35 -6.92 4.54
C LEU A 18 -3.61 -7.36 3.80
N GLY A 19 -4.74 -7.46 4.51
CA GLY A 19 -6.03 -7.80 3.92
C GLY A 19 -6.45 -6.79 2.86
N ALA A 20 -6.39 -5.49 3.18
CA ALA A 20 -6.73 -4.43 2.24
C ALA A 20 -5.76 -4.36 1.05
N CYS A 21 -4.46 -4.54 1.27
CA CYS A 21 -3.47 -4.63 0.19
C CYS A 21 -3.76 -5.79 -0.77
N ALA A 22 -4.12 -6.98 -0.25
CA ALA A 22 -4.50 -8.13 -1.07
C ALA A 22 -5.79 -7.85 -1.87
N LEU A 23 -6.77 -7.18 -1.25
CA LEU A 23 -8.02 -6.79 -1.88
C LEU A 23 -7.80 -5.76 -3.00
N ILE A 24 -6.93 -4.76 -2.77
CA ILE A 24 -6.53 -3.78 -3.79
C ILE A 24 -5.77 -4.47 -4.92
N ALA A 25 -4.88 -5.43 -4.62
CA ALA A 25 -4.18 -6.21 -5.64
C ALA A 25 -5.14 -7.04 -6.51
N LEU A 26 -6.21 -7.59 -5.92
CA LEU A 26 -7.29 -8.24 -6.67
C LEU A 26 -8.07 -7.24 -7.52
N LEU A 27 -8.41 -6.07 -6.97
CA LEU A 27 -9.10 -5.01 -7.71
C LEU A 27 -8.28 -4.51 -8.91
N ILE A 28 -6.95 -4.39 -8.79
CA ILE A 28 -6.05 -4.05 -9.91
C ILE A 28 -6.21 -5.04 -11.07
N ARG A 29 -6.49 -6.32 -10.80
CA ARG A 29 -6.65 -7.35 -11.85
C ARG A 29 -8.01 -7.27 -12.57
N VAL A 30 -9.03 -6.74 -11.90
CA VAL A 30 -10.43 -6.79 -12.37
C VAL A 30 -10.91 -5.43 -12.89
N LEU A 31 -10.46 -4.32 -12.28
CA LEU A 31 -10.92 -2.98 -12.60
C LEU A 31 -10.05 -2.30 -13.67
N PRO A 32 -10.66 -1.47 -14.53
CA PRO A 32 -9.92 -0.66 -15.49
C PRO A 32 -9.08 0.41 -14.76
N ALA A 33 -7.85 0.61 -15.25
CA ALA A 33 -6.89 1.60 -14.77
C ALA A 33 -7.46 2.99 -14.39
N PRO A 34 -8.34 3.64 -15.19
CA PRO A 34 -8.90 4.95 -14.82
C PRO A 34 -9.79 4.90 -13.58
N VAL A 35 -10.55 3.82 -13.38
CA VAL A 35 -11.42 3.68 -12.20
C VAL A 35 -10.57 3.46 -10.95
N LEU A 36 -9.56 2.60 -11.06
CA LEU A 36 -8.62 2.34 -9.97
C LEU A 36 -7.87 3.60 -9.55
N ARG A 37 -7.45 4.43 -10.51
CA ARG A 37 -6.79 5.72 -10.24
C ARG A 37 -7.71 6.70 -9.52
N ARG A 38 -8.97 6.80 -9.93
CA ARG A 38 -9.97 7.67 -9.27
C ARG A 38 -10.28 7.19 -7.85
N LEU A 39 -10.51 5.90 -7.66
CA LEU A 39 -10.73 5.30 -6.33
C LEU A 39 -9.52 5.50 -5.42
N GLY A 40 -8.32 5.27 -5.96
CA GLY A 40 -7.07 5.53 -5.25
C GLY A 40 -6.98 6.97 -4.78
N LEU A 41 -7.22 7.95 -5.66
CA LEU A 41 -7.18 9.38 -5.32
C LEU A 41 -8.25 9.79 -4.30
N ILE A 42 -9.47 9.25 -4.44
CA ILE A 42 -10.58 9.53 -3.51
C ILE A 42 -10.26 8.96 -2.13
N LEU A 43 -9.61 7.81 -2.02
CA LEU A 43 -9.22 7.21 -0.73
C LEU A 43 -7.89 7.77 -0.19
N LEU A 44 -7.01 8.28 -1.04
CA LEU A 44 -5.67 8.75 -0.63
C LEU A 44 -5.74 9.93 0.34
N LEU A 45 -6.66 10.87 0.10
CA LEU A 45 -6.81 12.08 0.92
C LEU A 45 -7.49 11.79 2.28
N PRO A 46 -8.69 11.16 2.32
CA PRO A 46 -9.39 10.94 3.57
C PRO A 46 -8.91 9.70 4.32
N GLY A 47 -8.36 8.68 3.64
CA GLY A 47 -8.04 7.39 4.25
C GLY A 47 -7.08 7.49 5.44
N PRO A 48 -5.83 7.96 5.23
CA PRO A 48 -4.86 8.08 6.31
C PRO A 48 -5.28 9.09 7.39
N GLY A 49 -5.95 10.18 6.98
CA GLY A 49 -6.47 11.17 7.93
C GLY A 49 -7.56 10.59 8.85
N LEU A 50 -8.47 9.78 8.31
CA LEU A 50 -9.48 9.07 9.08
C LEU A 50 -8.86 7.99 9.97
N ALA A 51 -7.86 7.26 9.49
CA ALA A 51 -7.14 6.28 10.32
C ALA A 51 -6.54 6.94 11.57
N LEU A 52 -5.89 8.09 11.40
CA LEU A 52 -5.31 8.85 12.52
C LEU A 52 -6.38 9.42 13.45
N ALA A 53 -7.49 9.93 12.90
CA ALA A 53 -8.60 10.46 13.70
C ALA A 53 -9.27 9.35 14.53
N LEU A 54 -9.43 8.15 13.97
CA LEU A 54 -10.01 6.99 14.65
C LEU A 54 -9.09 6.49 15.78
N ALA A 55 -7.77 6.43 15.52
CA ALA A 55 -6.78 6.12 16.53
C ALA A 55 -6.77 7.16 17.67
N SER A 56 -6.93 8.45 17.36
CA SER A 56 -6.99 9.50 18.39
C SER A 56 -8.25 9.49 19.25
N LEU A 57 -9.33 8.89 18.75
CA LEU A 57 -10.62 8.79 19.43
C LEU A 57 -10.79 7.46 20.16
N HIS A 58 -9.82 6.53 20.06
CA HIS A 58 -9.87 5.16 20.59
C HIS A 58 -11.18 4.41 20.25
N SER A 59 -11.81 4.81 19.14
CA SER A 59 -13.21 4.45 18.84
C SER A 59 -13.32 3.32 17.84
N ALA A 60 -12.20 2.88 17.24
CA ALA A 60 -12.17 1.90 16.18
C ALA A 60 -11.27 0.71 16.50
N PRO A 61 -11.59 -0.47 15.98
CA PRO A 61 -10.69 -1.60 16.04
C PRO A 61 -9.52 -1.41 15.06
N GLY A 62 -8.29 -1.71 15.49
CA GLY A 62 -7.06 -1.44 14.72
C GLY A 62 -7.03 -2.02 13.29
N TRP A 63 -7.79 -3.09 12.98
CA TRP A 63 -7.89 -3.61 11.62
C TRP A 63 -8.54 -2.61 10.64
N LEU A 64 -9.44 -1.76 11.12
CA LEU A 64 -10.10 -0.73 10.32
C LEU A 64 -9.11 0.40 9.99
N GLU A 65 -8.25 0.77 10.94
CA GLU A 65 -7.15 1.72 10.72
C GLU A 65 -6.18 1.19 9.67
N GLY A 66 -5.79 -0.08 9.76
CA GLY A 66 -4.95 -0.76 8.76
C GLY A 66 -5.59 -0.75 7.37
N LEU A 67 -6.90 -0.95 7.28
CA LEU A 67 -7.65 -0.90 6.02
C LEU A 67 -7.64 0.50 5.39
N LEU A 68 -7.75 1.55 6.20
CA LEU A 68 -7.75 2.95 5.78
C LEU A 68 -6.35 3.45 5.36
N ILE A 69 -5.28 2.86 5.88
CA ILE A 69 -3.88 3.16 5.50
C ILE A 69 -3.51 2.50 4.16
N ALA A 70 -4.09 1.34 3.85
CA ALA A 70 -3.72 0.54 2.68
C ALA A 70 -3.75 1.28 1.32
N PRO A 71 -4.71 2.15 1.01
CA PRO A 71 -4.69 2.93 -0.24
C PRO A 71 -3.45 3.80 -0.38
N ALA A 72 -2.98 4.40 0.72
CA ALA A 72 -1.78 5.22 0.73
C ALA A 72 -0.51 4.37 0.60
N ALA A 73 -0.49 3.16 1.16
CA ALA A 73 0.61 2.22 0.99
C ALA A 73 0.69 1.65 -0.44
N VAL A 74 -0.45 1.41 -1.12
CA VAL A 74 -0.46 0.84 -2.47
C VAL A 74 -0.31 1.91 -3.57
N PHE A 75 -0.57 3.18 -3.26
CA PHE A 75 -0.52 4.25 -4.26
C PHE A 75 0.82 4.42 -4.98
N PRO A 76 2.01 4.39 -4.33
CA PRO A 76 3.28 4.59 -5.02
C PRO A 76 3.58 3.48 -6.02
N THR A 77 3.29 2.22 -5.66
CA THR A 77 3.44 1.05 -6.54
C THR A 77 2.38 1.03 -7.64
N GLY A 78 1.14 1.42 -7.34
CA GLY A 78 0.09 1.59 -8.34
C GLY A 78 0.44 2.68 -9.36
N ALA A 79 0.98 3.81 -8.90
CA ALA A 79 1.37 4.92 -9.76
C ALA A 79 2.50 4.53 -10.72
N THR A 80 3.55 3.83 -10.24
CA THR A 80 4.63 3.35 -11.12
C THR A 80 4.12 2.38 -12.17
N LEU A 81 3.25 1.44 -11.79
CA LEU A 81 2.62 0.50 -12.72
C LEU A 81 1.76 1.21 -13.78
N LEU A 82 1.02 2.26 -13.39
CA LEU A 82 0.17 3.03 -14.30
C LEU A 82 0.96 3.94 -15.26
N THR A 83 2.18 4.33 -14.90
CA THR A 83 3.06 5.14 -15.77
C THR A 83 3.83 4.34 -16.80
N LEU A 84 3.83 3.01 -16.70
CA LEU A 84 4.54 2.14 -17.64
C LEU A 84 3.85 2.13 -19.02
N PRO A 85 4.61 2.32 -20.12
CA PRO A 85 4.08 2.14 -21.46
C PRO A 85 3.51 0.72 -21.62
N PRO A 86 2.31 0.56 -22.21
CA PRO A 86 1.79 -0.76 -22.51
C PRO A 86 2.73 -1.47 -23.48
N GLY A 87 3.24 -2.65 -23.08
CA GLY A 87 4.10 -3.47 -23.93
C GLY A 87 5.59 -3.43 -23.62
N THR A 88 6.05 -2.78 -22.54
CA THR A 88 7.44 -2.88 -22.05
C THR A 88 7.92 -4.32 -21.89
N THR A 89 7.06 -5.18 -21.34
CA THR A 89 7.33 -6.62 -21.23
C THR A 89 7.36 -7.32 -22.58
N ARG A 90 6.52 -6.92 -23.54
CA ARG A 90 6.49 -7.45 -24.91
C ARG A 90 7.73 -7.06 -25.72
N ALA A 91 8.18 -5.81 -25.62
CA ALA A 91 9.40 -5.34 -26.25
C ALA A 91 10.63 -6.08 -25.69
N ALA A 92 10.68 -6.31 -24.37
CA ALA A 92 11.74 -7.10 -23.75
C ALA A 92 11.72 -8.59 -24.16
N ILE A 93 10.55 -9.17 -24.44
CA ILE A 93 10.45 -10.50 -25.06
C ILE A 93 11.04 -10.50 -26.47
N GLY A 94 10.67 -9.51 -27.28
CA GLY A 94 11.16 -9.39 -28.65
C GLY A 94 12.68 -9.22 -28.75
N LEU A 95 13.31 -8.69 -27.70
CA LEU A 95 14.77 -8.54 -27.58
C LEU A 95 15.47 -9.81 -27.05
N GLY A 96 14.76 -10.92 -26.85
CA GLY A 96 15.34 -12.18 -26.39
C GLY A 96 15.72 -12.19 -24.90
N ALA A 97 15.24 -11.24 -24.10
CA ALA A 97 15.57 -11.20 -22.68
C ALA A 97 14.86 -12.33 -21.93
N ASP A 98 15.62 -13.17 -21.21
CA ASP A 98 15.09 -14.20 -20.33
C ASP A 98 14.31 -13.62 -19.12
N LEU A 99 13.43 -14.42 -18.52
CA LEU A 99 12.67 -14.07 -17.32
C LEU A 99 13.52 -13.46 -16.17
N PRO A 100 14.64 -14.06 -15.74
CA PRO A 100 15.50 -13.47 -14.70
C PRO A 100 16.10 -12.12 -15.14
N THR A 101 16.45 -11.98 -16.41
CA THR A 101 17.01 -10.76 -17.00
C THR A 101 15.98 -9.64 -17.00
N ARG A 102 14.72 -9.92 -17.34
CA ARG A 102 13.63 -8.94 -17.25
C ARG A 102 13.34 -8.52 -15.82
N LEU A 103 13.33 -9.46 -14.88
CA LEU A 103 13.11 -9.15 -13.47
C LEU A 103 14.22 -8.24 -12.92
N ARG A 104 15.49 -8.55 -13.23
CA ARG A 104 16.64 -7.81 -12.70
C ARG A 104 16.86 -6.45 -13.37
N LEU A 105 16.68 -6.34 -14.69
CA LEU A 105 16.99 -5.10 -15.43
C LEU A 105 15.78 -4.17 -15.60
N ILE A 106 14.55 -4.68 -15.60
CA ILE A 106 13.36 -3.86 -15.86
C ILE A 106 12.58 -3.69 -14.56
N TRP A 107 12.15 -4.79 -13.94
CA TRP A 107 11.22 -4.72 -12.82
C TRP A 107 11.89 -4.26 -11.52
N PHE A 108 13.10 -4.75 -11.22
CA PHE A 108 13.80 -4.43 -9.98
C PHE A 108 14.12 -2.93 -9.86
N PRO A 109 14.84 -2.28 -10.78
CA PRO A 109 15.15 -0.85 -10.65
C PRO A 109 13.89 0.03 -10.71
N LEU A 110 12.85 -0.40 -11.40
CA LEU A 110 11.62 0.37 -11.58
C LEU A 110 10.69 0.29 -10.35
N LEU A 111 10.54 -0.90 -9.77
CA LEU A 111 9.66 -1.10 -8.61
C LEU A 111 10.35 -0.77 -7.29
N LEU A 112 11.67 -0.94 -7.18
CA LEU A 112 12.41 -0.73 -5.93
C LEU A 112 12.15 0.62 -5.25
N PRO A 113 12.23 1.79 -5.92
CA PRO A 113 11.94 3.07 -5.26
C PRO A 113 10.48 3.17 -4.82
N SER A 114 9.54 2.63 -5.60
CA SER A 114 8.11 2.67 -5.26
C SER A 114 7.73 1.73 -4.13
N VAL A 115 8.32 0.54 -4.07
CA VAL A 115 8.13 -0.44 -2.99
C VAL A 115 8.74 0.09 -1.70
N PHE A 116 9.93 0.70 -1.78
CA PHE A 116 10.56 1.35 -0.63
C PHE A 116 9.69 2.47 -0.07
N LEU A 117 9.18 3.36 -0.94
CA LEU A 117 8.30 4.46 -0.52
C LEU A 117 6.98 3.94 0.08
N SER A 118 6.40 2.90 -0.52
CA SER A 118 5.20 2.22 -0.01
C SER A 118 5.43 1.64 1.39
N PHE A 119 6.57 0.98 1.60
CA PHE A 119 6.94 0.41 2.89
C PHE A 119 7.21 1.49 3.94
N LEU A 120 7.88 2.57 3.55
CA LEU A 120 8.13 3.71 4.43
C LEU A 120 6.82 4.39 4.86
N LEU A 121 5.89 4.61 3.93
CA LEU A 121 4.56 5.15 4.26
C LEU A 121 3.79 4.21 5.19
N ALA A 122 3.74 2.91 4.86
CA ALA A 122 3.03 1.92 5.67
C ALA A 122 3.58 1.87 7.11
N THR A 123 4.90 1.84 7.26
CA THR A 123 5.54 1.82 8.58
C THR A 123 5.30 3.13 9.33
N ALA A 124 5.44 4.29 8.69
CA ALA A 124 5.17 5.59 9.31
C ALA A 124 3.72 5.71 9.82
N PHE A 125 2.73 5.33 9.02
CA PHE A 125 1.32 5.40 9.41
C PHE A 125 0.95 4.37 10.48
N CYS A 126 1.46 3.14 10.41
CA CYS A 126 1.25 2.14 11.47
C CYS A 126 1.86 2.59 12.79
N ILE A 127 3.06 3.16 12.78
CA ILE A 127 3.69 3.71 13.99
C ILE A 127 2.89 4.91 14.51
N ALA A 128 2.44 5.81 13.63
CA ALA A 128 1.62 6.95 14.04
C ALA A 128 0.31 6.49 14.69
N CYS A 129 -0.45 5.58 14.08
CA CYS A 129 -1.69 5.09 14.67
C CYS A 129 -1.43 4.38 16.01
N ALA A 130 -0.41 3.52 16.08
CA ALA A 130 -0.06 2.84 17.32
C ALA A 130 0.48 3.77 18.42
N LEU A 131 1.04 4.93 18.06
CA LEU A 131 1.43 5.98 19.00
C LEU A 131 0.23 6.82 19.44
N LEU A 132 -0.75 7.09 18.59
CA LEU A 132 -1.94 7.86 18.95
C LEU A 132 -2.95 7.04 19.77
N ASP A 133 -3.01 5.73 19.55
CA ASP A 133 -3.91 4.79 20.22
C ASP A 133 -3.45 4.43 21.65
N HIS A 134 -2.95 5.42 22.39
CA HIS A 134 -2.59 5.32 23.82
C HIS A 134 -3.67 6.00 24.68
N PRO A 135 -4.22 5.34 25.72
CA PRO A 135 -5.14 5.97 26.65
C PRO A 135 -4.45 6.96 27.59
#